data_AF-A0A5R2N3X5-F1
#
_entry.id   AF-A0A5R2N3X5-F1
#
_cell.length_a   1.000
_cell.length_b   1.000
_cell.length_c   1.000
_cell.angle_alpha   90.00
_cell.angle_beta   90.00
_cell.angle_gamma   90.00
#
_symmetry.space_group_name_H-M   'P 1'
#
loop_
_entity.id
_entity.type
_entity.pdbx_description
1 polymer ?
#
loop_
_entity_poly.entity_id
_entity_poly.type
_entity_poly.pdbx_seq_one_letter_code
_entity_poly.pdbx_strand_id
1 'polypeptide(L)'
;VPSIFQAMLDNVVPTLRAGTKMLSATVHCPFGEGLVGGPLGEIQKAHPDTIIGSYPKYGDGKFWTELVVRARSADALEAARADVEAMVAGFADKAN
;
A
#
# COMPACT_ATOMS: atom_id res chain seq x y z
N VAL A 1 -28.99 -4.51 13.97
CA VAL A 1 -27.80 -5.24 14.46
C VAL A 1 -26.48 -4.50 14.15
N PRO A 2 -26.21 -3.97 12.93
CA PRO A 2 -25.00 -3.19 12.66
C PRO A 2 -24.89 -1.89 13.48
N SER A 3 -26.03 -1.27 13.77
CA SER A 3 -26.13 0.00 14.49
C SER A 3 -25.68 -0.07 15.96
N ILE A 4 -25.92 -1.19 16.65
CA ILE A 4 -25.50 -1.36 18.04
C ILE A 4 -23.97 -1.53 18.11
N PHE A 5 -23.39 -2.30 17.19
CA PHE A 5 -21.94 -2.43 17.08
C PHE A 5 -21.27 -1.09 16.76
N GLN A 6 -21.89 -0.27 15.89
CA GLN A 6 -21.41 1.07 15.59
C GLN A 6 -21.39 1.97 16.84
N ALA A 7 -22.49 2.01 17.60
CA ALA A 7 -22.57 2.78 18.83
C ALA A 7 -21.58 2.29 19.92
N MET A 8 -21.29 0.99 19.96
CA MET A 8 -20.26 0.45 20.86
C MET A 8 -18.85 0.87 20.41
N LEU A 9 -18.55 0.82 19.11
CA LEU A 9 -17.29 1.29 18.54
C LEU A 9 -17.08 2.79 18.80
N ASP A 10 -18.10 3.62 18.60
CA ASP A 10 -18.03 5.06 18.79
C ASP A 10 -17.67 5.45 20.23
N ASN A 11 -18.07 4.64 21.22
CA ASN A 11 -17.72 4.84 22.63
C ASN A 11 -16.32 4.33 22.98
N VAL A 12 -15.83 3.28 22.31
CA VAL A 12 -14.53 2.66 22.62
C VAL A 12 -13.38 3.34 21.88
N VAL A 13 -13.58 3.79 20.63
CA VAL A 13 -12.55 4.42 19.79
C VAL A 13 -11.84 5.59 20.49
N PRO A 14 -12.52 6.52 21.19
CA PRO A 14 -11.85 7.60 21.93
C PRO A 14 -11.01 7.15 23.13
N THR A 15 -11.26 5.95 23.66
CA THR A 15 -10.53 5.39 24.83
C THR A 15 -9.27 4.63 24.43
N LEU A 16 -9.10 4.34 23.15
CA LEU A 16 -7.93 3.67 22.63
C LEU A 16 -6.74 4.63 22.59
N ARG A 17 -5.64 4.24 23.21
CA ARG A 17 -4.36 4.96 23.06
C ARG A 17 -3.96 4.91 21.58
N ALA A 18 -4.08 6.04 20.88
CA ALA A 18 -3.54 6.17 19.55
C ALA A 18 -2.01 6.10 19.61
N GLY A 19 -1.43 5.05 19.03
CA GLY A 19 0.02 4.98 18.80
C GLY A 19 0.46 5.99 17.74
N THR A 20 1.75 5.96 17.37
CA THR A 20 2.28 6.77 16.27
C THR A 20 1.44 6.58 15.01
N LYS A 21 0.96 7.69 14.42
CA LYS A 21 0.13 7.69 13.22
C LYS A 21 0.87 6.96 12.09
N MET A 22 0.29 5.88 11.59
CA MET A 22 0.78 5.22 10.37
C MET A 22 0.43 6.10 9.18
N LEU A 23 1.45 6.49 8.42
CA LEU A 23 1.29 7.15 7.13
C LEU A 23 1.10 6.07 6.06
N SER A 24 0.31 6.37 5.04
CA SER A 24 0.08 5.46 3.91
C SER A 24 0.09 6.21 2.59
N ALA A 25 0.78 5.66 1.60
CA ALA A 25 0.75 6.09 0.21
C ALA A 25 0.32 4.92 -0.68
N THR A 26 -0.39 5.24 -1.77
CA THR A 26 -0.86 4.25 -2.74
C THR A 26 -0.29 4.59 -4.10
N VAL A 27 0.31 3.60 -4.76
CA VAL A 27 0.84 3.69 -6.12
C VAL A 27 -0.02 2.81 -7.03
N HIS A 28 -0.51 3.38 -8.12
CA HIS A 28 -1.29 2.64 -9.11
C HIS A 28 -0.36 1.87 -10.05
N CYS A 29 -0.56 0.56 -10.18
CA CYS A 29 0.18 -0.30 -11.08
C CYS A 29 -0.78 -0.95 -12.09
N PRO A 30 -0.67 -0.66 -13.40
CA PRO A 30 -1.54 -1.25 -14.43
C PRO A 30 -1.22 -2.72 -14.74
N PHE A 31 -0.23 -3.31 -14.05
CA PHE A 31 0.22 -4.68 -14.24
C PHE A 31 -0.37 -5.63 -13.21
N GLY A 32 -0.37 -6.92 -13.55
CA GLY A 32 -0.81 -7.96 -12.64
C GLY A 32 0.19 -8.28 -11.52
N GLU A 33 -0.34 -8.76 -10.39
CA GLU A 33 0.44 -9.06 -9.17
C GLU A 33 1.63 -10.00 -9.41
N GLY A 34 1.49 -10.99 -10.30
CA GLY A 34 2.55 -11.96 -10.59
C GLY A 34 3.85 -11.36 -11.12
N LEU A 35 3.79 -10.16 -11.74
CA LEU A 35 4.95 -9.47 -12.27
C LEU A 35 5.63 -8.58 -11.22
N VAL A 36 4.83 -7.99 -10.32
CA VAL A 36 5.33 -7.08 -9.28
C VAL A 36 5.84 -7.81 -8.03
N GLY A 37 5.34 -9.00 -7.72
CA GLY A 37 5.62 -9.66 -6.42
C GLY A 37 7.10 -9.84 -6.09
N GLY A 38 7.93 -10.27 -7.05
CA GLY A 38 9.37 -10.43 -6.83
C GLY A 38 10.09 -9.09 -6.59
N PRO A 39 10.01 -8.15 -7.54
CA PRO A 39 10.59 -6.81 -7.41
C PRO A 39 10.10 -6.04 -6.17
N LEU A 40 8.81 -6.14 -5.82
CA LEU A 40 8.25 -5.55 -4.61
C LEU A 40 8.89 -6.12 -3.33
N GLY A 41 9.20 -7.42 -3.33
CA GLY A 41 9.89 -8.09 -2.24
C GLY A 41 11.32 -7.56 -2.02
N GLU A 42 12.03 -7.20 -3.09
CA GLU A 42 13.35 -6.57 -2.97
C GLU A 42 13.25 -5.14 -2.41
N ILE A 43 12.24 -4.37 -2.83
CA ILE A 43 11.98 -3.04 -2.26
C ILE A 43 11.63 -3.14 -0.77
N GLN A 44 10.82 -4.11 -0.36
CA GLN A 44 10.50 -4.34 1.05
C GLN A 44 11.75 -4.66 1.89
N LYS A 45 12.73 -5.38 1.33
CA LYS A 45 14.02 -5.64 2.00
C LYS A 45 14.89 -4.37 2.10
N ALA A 46 14.86 -3.52 1.08
CA ALA A 46 15.56 -2.24 1.07
C ALA A 46 14.96 -1.22 2.06
N HIS A 47 13.66 -1.31 2.32
CA HIS A 47 12.91 -0.40 3.20
C HIS A 47 12.26 -1.14 4.39
N PRO A 48 13.05 -1.67 5.35
CA PRO A 48 12.55 -2.50 6.45
C PRO A 48 11.62 -1.74 7.42
N ASP A 49 11.69 -0.41 7.45
CA ASP A 49 10.83 0.44 8.27
C ASP A 49 9.45 0.71 7.64
N THR A 50 9.20 0.16 6.46
CA THR A 50 7.94 0.29 5.72
C THR A 50 7.21 -1.05 5.62
N ILE A 51 5.90 -0.98 5.42
CA ILE A 51 5.03 -2.13 5.18
C ILE A 51 4.45 -1.93 3.78
N ILE A 52 4.85 -2.79 2.84
CA ILE A 52 4.41 -2.73 1.45
C ILE A 52 3.45 -3.90 1.18
N GLY A 53 2.30 -3.60 0.58
CA GLY A 53 1.30 -4.60 0.21
C GLY A 53 0.77 -4.38 -1.21
N SER A 54 0.44 -5.48 -1.88
CA SER A 54 -0.24 -5.51 -3.19
C SER A 54 -1.73 -5.82 -3.00
N TYR A 55 -2.58 -5.03 -3.66
CA TYR A 55 -4.03 -5.20 -3.66
C TYR A 55 -4.51 -5.30 -5.11
N PRO A 56 -4.62 -6.52 -5.66
CA PRO A 56 -5.16 -6.72 -7.00
C PRO A 56 -6.62 -6.28 -7.06
N LYS A 57 -6.96 -5.52 -8.09
CA LYS A 57 -8.32 -5.07 -8.38
C LYS A 57 -8.72 -5.50 -9.78
N TYR A 58 -10.01 -5.79 -9.90
CA TYR A 58 -10.66 -6.13 -11.15
C TYR A 58 -11.86 -5.22 -11.34
N GLY A 59 -11.95 -4.58 -12.50
CA GLY A 59 -13.04 -3.69 -12.86
C GLY A 59 -13.08 -3.49 -14.37
N ASP A 60 -14.29 -3.44 -14.95
CA ASP A 60 -14.52 -3.22 -16.38
C ASP A 60 -13.67 -4.11 -17.31
N GLY A 61 -13.49 -5.39 -16.93
CA GLY A 61 -12.71 -6.36 -17.70
C GLY A 61 -11.19 -6.14 -17.67
N LYS A 62 -10.71 -5.15 -16.90
CA LYS A 62 -9.29 -4.85 -16.72
C LYS A 62 -8.83 -5.28 -15.33
N PHE A 63 -7.59 -5.73 -15.27
CA PHE A 63 -6.91 -6.09 -14.02
C PHE A 63 -5.77 -5.11 -13.77
N TRP A 64 -5.70 -4.58 -12.55
CA TRP A 64 -4.60 -3.73 -12.11
C TRP A 64 -4.31 -4.00 -10.63
N THR A 65 -3.18 -3.52 -10.14
CA THR A 65 -2.77 -3.72 -8.75
C THR A 65 -2.57 -2.36 -8.08
N GLU A 66 -3.12 -2.18 -6.88
CA GLU A 66 -2.78 -1.04 -6.03
C GLU A 66 -1.66 -1.46 -5.07
N LEU A 67 -0.54 -0.76 -5.13
CA LEU A 67 0.60 -0.98 -4.24
C LEU A 67 0.50 0.03 -3.10
N VAL A 68 0.32 -0.45 -1.88
CA VAL A 68 0.16 0.39 -0.69
C VAL A 68 1.42 0.29 0.14
N VAL A 69 2.06 1.43 0.36
CA VAL A 69 3.21 1.57 1.25
C VAL A 69 2.73 2.25 2.53
N ARG A 70 3.11 1.71 3.69
CA ARG A 70 2.83 2.33 4.99
C ARG A 70 4.11 2.48 5.79
N ALA A 71 4.26 3.59 6.49
CA ALA A 71 5.44 3.84 7.32
C ALA A 71 5.09 4.73 8.52
N ARG A 72 5.98 4.73 9.52
CA ARG A 72 5.89 5.65 10.67
C ARG A 72 6.63 6.98 10.45
N SER A 73 7.56 7.02 9.50
CA SER A 73 8.30 8.22 9.08
C SER A 73 7.85 8.63 7.68
N ALA A 74 7.69 9.94 7.46
CA ALA A 74 7.40 10.48 6.14
C ALA A 74 8.56 10.24 5.16
N ASP A 75 9.80 10.38 5.63
CA ASP A 75 10.99 10.17 4.78
C ASP A 75 11.09 8.72 4.31
N ALA A 76 10.83 7.76 5.21
CA ALA A 76 10.81 6.34 4.86
C ALA A 76 9.66 6.00 3.90
N LEU A 77 8.49 6.64 4.09
CA LEU A 77 7.36 6.47 3.18
C LEU A 77 7.69 6.96 1.78
N GLU A 78 8.25 8.17 1.66
CA GLU A 78 8.54 8.78 0.37
C GLU A 78 9.67 8.06 -0.36
N ALA A 79 10.72 7.61 0.36
CA ALA A 79 11.79 6.82 -0.22
C ALA A 79 11.27 5.49 -0.80
N ALA A 80 10.48 4.74 -0.03
CA ALA A 80 9.88 3.49 -0.51
C ALA A 80 8.85 3.73 -1.64
N ARG A 81 8.05 4.80 -1.55
CA ARG A 81 7.11 5.20 -2.60
C ARG A 81 7.83 5.47 -3.92
N ALA A 82 8.92 6.23 -3.88
CA ALA A 82 9.71 6.57 -5.07
C ALA A 82 10.30 5.32 -5.74
N ASP A 83 10.81 4.37 -4.96
CA ASP A 83 11.33 3.11 -5.50
C ASP A 83 10.23 2.24 -6.12
N VAL A 84 9.05 2.19 -5.49
CA VAL A 84 7.87 1.51 -6.05
C VAL A 84 7.42 2.17 -7.36
N GLU A 85 7.39 3.50 -7.42
CA GLU A 85 7.05 4.23 -8.65
C GLU A 85 8.06 4.01 -9.76
N ALA A 86 9.36 4.04 -9.46
CA ALA A 86 10.42 3.75 -10.41
C ALA A 86 10.32 2.31 -10.94
N MET A 87 10.00 1.34 -10.08
CA MET A 87 9.75 -0.04 -10.48
C MET A 87 8.56 -0.15 -11.44
N VAL A 88 7.43 0.50 -11.13
CA VAL A 88 6.25 0.50 -12.00
C VAL A 88 6.53 1.17 -13.34
N ALA A 89 7.23 2.30 -13.34
CA ALA A 89 7.65 3.00 -14.57
C ALA A 89 8.56 2.11 -15.44
N GLY A 90 9.51 1.40 -14.83
CA GLY A 90 10.39 0.48 -15.54
C GLY A 90 9.67 -0.72 -16.19
N PHE A 91 8.47 -1.08 -15.74
CA PHE A 91 7.62 -2.05 -16.42
C PHE A 91 6.82 -1.45 -17.58
N ALA A 92 6.42 -0.18 -17.47
CA ALA A 92 5.77 0.54 -18.56
C ALA A 92 6.70 0.69 -19.78
N ASP A 93 7.98 0.98 -19.55
CA ASP A 93 8.98 1.11 -20.61
C ASP A 93 9.29 -0.22 -21.32
N LYS A 94 9.15 -1.35 -20.63
CA LYS A 94 9.37 -2.70 -21.22
C LYS A 94 8.16 -3.26 -21.96
N ALA A 95 6.99 -2.65 -21.79
CA ALA A 95 5.75 -3.08 -22.42
C ALA A 95 5.46 -2.37 -23.76
N ASN A 96 6.25 -1.35 -24.12
CA ASN A 96 6.31 -0.71 -25.43
C ASN A 96 7.43 -1.29 -26.29
#